data_AF-A0A3L8BUG4-F1
#
_entry.id   AF-A0A3L8BUG4-F1
#
_cell.length_a   1.000
_cell.length_b   1.000
_cell.length_c   1.000
_cell.angle_alpha   90.00
_cell.angle_beta   90.00
_cell.angle_gamma   90.00
#
_symmetry.space_group_name_H-M   'P 1'
#
loop_
_entity.id
_entity.type
_entity.pdbx_description
1 polymer ?
#
loop_
_entity_poly.entity_id
_entity_poly.type
_entity_poly.pdbx_seq_one_letter_code
_entity_poly.pdbx_strand_id
1 'polypeptide(L)'
;YLEAQLQPAEEGLPRLFAYLEALCEGLEGQPEPWGCLLQNSVISRNAFSPSLQVVVDEFISILRGHILAIMQAAVALGQIKPNQPPERLADFVVTHIQGMLVISKRGYYEALQHSVQVLRQFLRYEGN
;
A
#
# COMPACT_ATOMS: atom_id res chain seq x y z
N TYR A 1 16.71 -6.40 -3.69
CA TYR A 1 16.08 -6.72 -4.99
C TYR A 1 14.55 -6.62 -4.89
N LEU A 2 14.03 -5.53 -4.30
CA LEU A 2 12.58 -5.26 -4.18
C LEU A 2 12.09 -4.26 -5.25
N GLU A 3 13.02 -3.58 -5.94
CA GLU A 3 12.75 -2.59 -6.99
C GLU A 3 12.33 -3.22 -8.32
N ALA A 4 12.68 -4.50 -8.55
CA ALA A 4 12.43 -5.20 -9.82
C ALA A 4 10.99 -5.73 -9.97
N GLN A 5 10.14 -5.61 -8.94
CA GLN A 5 8.74 -6.04 -8.99
C GLN A 5 7.75 -4.88 -9.18
N LEU A 6 8.22 -3.71 -9.64
CA LEU A 6 7.37 -2.62 -10.08
C LEU A 6 7.28 -2.64 -11.61
N GLN A 7 6.60 -3.69 -12.11
CA GLN A 7 6.15 -3.75 -13.51
C GLN A 7 5.22 -2.58 -13.83
N PRO A 8 5.00 -2.25 -15.13
CA PRO A 8 4.34 -1.00 -15.52
C PRO A 8 2.97 -0.86 -14.85
N ALA A 9 2.63 0.36 -14.43
CA ALA A 9 1.32 0.70 -13.86
C ALA A 9 0.14 0.52 -14.86
N GLU A 10 0.40 -0.04 -16.04
CA GLU A 10 -0.50 -0.17 -17.18
C GLU A 10 -1.80 -0.91 -16.88
N GLU A 11 -1.84 -1.73 -15.84
CA GLU A 11 -3.06 -2.48 -15.49
C GLU A 11 -4.01 -1.70 -14.56
N GLY A 12 -3.57 -0.61 -13.91
CA GLY A 12 -4.41 0.17 -12.99
C GLY A 12 -4.81 -0.61 -11.72
N LEU A 13 -6.11 -0.61 -11.39
CA LEU A 13 -6.67 -1.23 -10.17
C LEU A 13 -6.33 -2.71 -9.97
N PRO A 14 -6.37 -3.61 -10.99
CA PRO A 14 -5.89 -4.99 -10.85
C PRO A 14 -4.50 -5.08 -10.18
N ARG A 15 -3.56 -4.23 -10.59
CA ARG A 15 -2.20 -4.21 -10.03
C ARG A 15 -2.20 -3.79 -8.57
N LEU A 16 -3.00 -2.78 -8.21
CA LEU A 16 -3.15 -2.34 -6.83
C LEU A 16 -3.66 -3.49 -5.97
N PHE A 17 -4.74 -4.16 -6.38
CA PHE A 17 -5.36 -5.20 -5.56
C PHE A 17 -4.49 -6.45 -5.46
N ALA A 18 -3.80 -6.86 -6.53
CA ALA A 18 -2.81 -7.92 -6.45
C ALA A 18 -1.68 -7.60 -5.46
N TYR A 19 -1.21 -6.35 -5.42
CA TYR A 19 -0.22 -5.92 -4.43
C TYR A 19 -0.77 -5.95 -3.00
N LEU A 20 -2.00 -5.47 -2.77
CA LEU A 20 -2.60 -5.45 -1.44
C LEU A 20 -2.90 -6.86 -0.91
N GLU A 21 -3.30 -7.78 -1.79
CA GLU A 21 -3.49 -9.20 -1.46
C GLU A 21 -2.16 -9.86 -1.09
N ALA A 22 -1.12 -9.70 -1.92
CA ALA A 22 0.22 -10.17 -1.60
C ALA A 22 0.78 -9.56 -0.31
N LEU A 23 0.44 -8.30 -0.02
CA LEU A 23 0.78 -7.65 1.24
C LEU A 23 0.07 -8.31 2.42
N CYS A 24 -1.23 -8.60 2.34
CA CYS A 24 -1.96 -9.32 3.37
C CYS A 24 -1.32 -10.69 3.66
N GLU A 25 -1.06 -11.48 2.62
CA GLU A 25 -0.41 -12.79 2.74
C GLU A 25 0.98 -12.69 3.35
N GLY A 26 1.79 -11.73 2.87
CA GLY A 26 3.14 -11.51 3.38
C GLY A 26 3.18 -11.04 4.84
N LEU A 27 2.16 -10.29 5.28
CA LEU A 27 2.03 -9.86 6.68
C LEU A 27 1.55 -10.97 7.60
N GLU A 28 0.72 -11.91 7.11
CA GLU A 28 0.29 -13.09 7.86
C GLU A 28 1.43 -14.11 8.02
N GLY A 29 2.23 -14.32 6.97
CA GLY A 29 3.30 -15.31 6.94
C GLY A 29 4.61 -14.90 7.64
N GLN A 30 4.71 -13.71 8.23
CA GLN A 30 5.96 -13.25 8.83
C GLN A 30 6.19 -13.85 10.23
N PRO A 31 7.32 -14.55 10.45
CA PRO A 31 7.65 -15.07 11.77
C PRO A 31 7.96 -13.92 12.74
N GLU A 32 7.33 -13.96 13.92
CA GLU A 32 7.73 -13.08 15.03
C GLU A 32 9.22 -13.30 15.36
N PRO A 33 10.00 -12.25 15.70
CA PRO A 33 9.61 -10.84 15.93
C PRO A 33 9.83 -9.90 14.72
N TRP A 34 10.12 -10.42 13.52
CA TRP A 34 10.70 -9.65 12.42
C TRP A 34 9.67 -9.04 11.47
N GLY A 35 8.57 -8.52 12.03
CA GLY A 35 7.65 -7.65 11.29
C GLY A 35 8.44 -6.64 10.47
N CYS A 36 8.17 -6.58 9.17
CA CYS A 36 8.91 -5.88 8.11
C CYS A 36 9.73 -4.69 8.66
N LEU A 37 11.05 -4.64 8.42
CA LEU A 37 11.99 -3.66 9.02
C LEU A 37 11.46 -2.19 8.99
N LEU A 38 10.73 -1.84 7.93
CA LEU A 38 10.02 -0.58 7.76
C LEU A 38 8.88 -0.34 8.78
N GLN A 39 8.11 -1.36 9.12
CA GLN A 39 7.03 -1.33 10.12
C GLN A 39 7.54 -1.15 11.53
N ASN A 40 8.66 -1.79 11.88
CA ASN A 40 9.31 -1.60 13.17
C ASN A 40 9.94 -0.21 13.27
N SER A 41 10.38 0.33 12.15
CA SER A 41 10.84 1.71 12.03
C SER A 41 9.67 2.70 12.18
N VAL A 42 8.74 2.86 11.24
CA VAL A 42 7.73 3.94 11.24
C VAL A 42 6.95 4.16 12.57
N ILE A 43 6.67 3.11 13.34
CA ILE A 43 5.88 3.17 14.59
C ILE A 43 6.70 3.61 15.81
N SER A 44 8.00 3.34 15.85
CA SER A 44 8.86 3.67 16.99
C SER A 44 9.48 5.06 16.86
N ARG A 45 8.64 6.10 16.67
CA ARG A 45 9.06 7.51 16.49
C ARG A 45 9.99 8.08 17.59
N ASN A 46 10.18 7.37 18.70
CA ASN A 46 11.01 7.80 19.82
C ASN A 46 12.50 7.38 19.72
N ALA A 47 12.97 6.79 18.61
CA ALA A 47 14.39 6.39 18.49
C ALA A 47 14.97 6.42 17.06
N PHE A 48 14.51 7.30 16.16
CA PHE A 48 15.15 7.41 14.85
C PHE A 48 16.47 8.18 14.92
N SER A 49 17.55 7.55 14.48
CA SER A 49 18.66 8.32 13.94
C SER A 49 18.16 9.09 12.71
N PRO A 50 18.58 10.34 12.47
CA PRO A 50 18.18 11.11 11.29
C PRO A 50 18.37 10.35 9.97
N SER A 51 19.38 9.50 9.89
CA SER A 51 19.65 8.63 8.73
C SER A 51 18.55 7.61 8.43
N LEU A 52 17.89 7.04 9.44
CA LEU A 52 16.83 6.06 9.24
C LEU A 52 15.49 6.74 8.88
N GLN A 53 15.28 7.96 9.38
CA GLN A 53 14.14 8.78 8.95
C GLN A 53 14.19 9.09 7.45
N VAL A 54 15.37 9.42 6.92
CA VAL A 54 15.57 9.67 5.48
C VAL A 54 15.20 8.44 4.63
N VAL A 55 15.62 7.24 5.05
CA VAL A 55 15.31 5.98 4.34
C VAL A 55 13.81 5.68 4.36
N VAL A 56 13.15 5.94 5.49
CA VAL A 56 11.69 5.79 5.63
C VAL A 56 10.96 6.77 4.72
N ASP A 57 11.36 8.04 4.71
CA ASP A 57 10.72 9.08 3.90
C ASP A 57 10.91 8.79 2.39
N GLU A 58 12.10 8.34 1.99
CA GLU A 58 12.39 7.90 0.63
C GLU A 58 11.51 6.73 0.21
N PHE A 59 11.39 5.71 1.08
CA PHE A 59 10.50 4.57 0.81
C PHE A 59 9.04 5.00 0.65
N ILE A 60 8.53 5.87 1.54
CA ILE A 60 7.15 6.37 1.46
C ILE A 60 6.95 7.16 0.16
N SER A 61 7.93 7.99 -0.22
CA SER A 61 7.89 8.76 -1.47
C SER A 61 7.84 7.86 -2.70
N ILE A 62 8.67 6.82 -2.75
CA ILE A 62 8.68 5.82 -3.83
C ILE A 62 7.34 5.09 -3.90
N LEU A 63 6.86 4.57 -2.77
CA LEU A 63 5.55 3.90 -2.69
C LEU A 63 4.44 4.80 -3.22
N ARG A 64 4.39 6.06 -2.76
CA ARG A 64 3.40 7.04 -3.23
C ARG A 64 3.51 7.27 -4.74
N GLY A 65 4.71 7.37 -5.29
CA GLY A 65 4.94 7.52 -6.73
C GLY A 65 4.34 6.36 -7.53
N HIS A 66 4.51 5.12 -7.08
CA HIS A 66 3.93 3.95 -7.73
C HIS A 66 2.41 3.91 -7.64
N ILE A 67 1.86 4.19 -6.45
CA ILE A 67 0.41 4.26 -6.28
C ILE A 67 -0.19 5.36 -7.16
N LEU A 68 0.46 6.52 -7.27
CA LEU A 68 0.01 7.59 -8.15
C LEU A 68 -0.04 7.15 -9.61
N ALA A 69 1.01 6.49 -10.11
CA ALA A 69 1.04 5.96 -11.46
C ALA A 69 -0.12 4.97 -11.70
N ILE A 70 -0.42 4.11 -10.73
CA ILE A 70 -1.55 3.18 -10.78
C ILE A 70 -2.89 3.92 -10.82
N MET A 71 -3.08 4.95 -10.00
CA MET A 71 -4.32 5.75 -9.99
C MET A 71 -4.51 6.50 -11.32
N GLN A 72 -3.43 7.03 -11.89
CA GLN A 72 -3.47 7.69 -13.21
C GLN A 72 -3.86 6.72 -14.32
N ALA A 73 -3.25 5.53 -14.35
CA ALA A 73 -3.60 4.48 -15.29
C ALA A 73 -5.06 4.02 -15.12
N ALA A 74 -5.51 3.81 -13.89
CA ALA A 74 -6.88 3.42 -13.60
C ALA A 74 -7.92 4.44 -14.06
N VAL A 75 -7.62 5.74 -13.93
CA VAL A 75 -8.48 6.81 -14.48
C VAL A 75 -8.45 6.81 -16.01
N ALA A 76 -7.27 6.67 -16.62
CA ALA A 76 -7.13 6.61 -18.08
C ALA A 76 -7.88 5.41 -18.70
N LEU A 77 -7.92 4.28 -17.99
CA LEU A 77 -8.63 3.06 -18.38
C LEU A 77 -10.13 3.08 -18.03
N GLY A 78 -10.63 4.14 -17.40
CA GLY A 78 -12.03 4.25 -16.97
C GLY A 78 -12.42 3.33 -15.81
N GLN A 79 -11.45 2.74 -15.11
CA GLN A 79 -11.67 1.88 -13.93
C GLN A 79 -12.13 2.69 -12.71
N ILE A 80 -11.69 3.95 -12.62
CA ILE A 80 -12.09 4.89 -11.56
C ILE A 80 -12.84 6.05 -12.23
N LYS A 81 -14.01 6.41 -11.68
CA LYS A 81 -14.68 7.66 -12.09
C LYS A 81 -13.85 8.86 -11.63
N PRO A 82 -13.58 9.87 -12.47
CA PRO A 82 -12.70 11.00 -12.17
C PRO A 82 -13.32 12.03 -11.19
N ASN A 83 -14.07 11.57 -10.20
CA ASN A 83 -14.70 12.39 -9.18
C ASN A 83 -13.69 12.98 -8.19
N GLN A 84 -12.48 12.42 -8.14
CA GLN A 84 -11.35 12.92 -7.36
C GLN A 84 -10.07 12.90 -8.21
N PRO A 85 -9.13 13.84 -7.97
CA PRO A 85 -7.80 13.80 -8.57
C PRO A 85 -7.05 12.51 -8.19
N PRO A 86 -6.31 11.88 -9.12
CA PRO A 86 -5.49 10.70 -8.86
C PRO A 86 -4.53 10.84 -7.67
N GLU A 87 -4.03 12.06 -7.43
CA GLU A 87 -3.11 12.38 -6.32
C GLU A 87 -3.76 12.15 -4.96
N ARG A 88 -5.03 12.56 -4.80
CA ARG A 88 -5.77 12.37 -3.55
C ARG A 88 -6.08 10.91 -3.30
N LEU A 89 -6.40 10.17 -4.35
CA LEU A 89 -6.60 8.72 -4.27
C LEU A 89 -5.30 8.01 -3.90
N ALA A 90 -4.16 8.46 -4.43
CA ALA A 90 -2.87 7.90 -4.09
C ALA A 90 -2.50 8.16 -2.62
N ASP A 91 -2.70 9.38 -2.12
CA ASP A 91 -2.48 9.73 -0.72
C ASP A 91 -3.35 8.87 0.22
N PHE A 92 -4.61 8.65 -0.16
CA PHE A 92 -5.54 7.80 0.58
C PHE A 92 -5.07 6.33 0.62
N VAL A 93 -4.68 5.76 -0.51
CA VAL A 93 -4.21 4.37 -0.59
C VAL A 93 -2.90 4.17 0.17
N VAL A 94 -1.95 5.11 0.09
CA VAL A 94 -0.71 5.06 0.89
C VAL A 94 -1.03 5.07 2.38
N THR A 95 -1.96 5.93 2.81
CA THR A 95 -2.41 5.98 4.21
C THR A 95 -3.05 4.65 4.62
N HIS A 96 -3.85 4.03 3.75
CA HIS A 96 -4.45 2.71 3.98
C HIS A 96 -3.38 1.62 4.17
N ILE A 97 -2.37 1.57 3.29
CA ILE A 97 -1.25 0.63 3.39
C ILE A 97 -0.52 0.81 4.72
N GLN A 98 -0.24 2.06 5.12
CA GLN A 98 0.37 2.33 6.43
C GLN A 98 -0.49 1.83 7.60
N GLY A 99 -1.81 1.97 7.50
CA GLY A 99 -2.75 1.41 8.47
C GLY A 99 -2.68 -0.12 8.56
N MET A 100 -2.66 -0.80 7.41
CA MET A 100 -2.50 -2.26 7.33
C MET A 100 -1.21 -2.71 8.02
N LEU A 101 -0.12 -1.99 7.73
CA LEU A 101 1.20 -2.24 8.30
C LEU A 101 1.25 -2.08 9.82
N VAL A 102 0.43 -1.20 10.40
CA VAL A 102 0.34 -1.02 11.86
C VAL A 102 -0.53 -2.11 12.50
N ILE A 103 -1.67 -2.42 11.89
CA ILE A 103 -2.68 -3.35 12.41
C ILE A 103 -2.16 -4.79 12.41
N SER A 104 -1.37 -5.19 11.41
CA SER A 104 -0.86 -6.56 11.28
C SER A 104 -0.07 -7.02 12.51
N LYS A 105 0.59 -6.10 13.23
CA LYS A 105 1.34 -6.40 14.47
C LYS A 105 0.51 -6.97 15.60
N ARG A 106 -0.82 -6.82 15.54
CA ARG A 106 -1.74 -7.30 16.56
C ARG A 106 -2.42 -8.61 16.16
N GLY A 107 -2.00 -9.22 15.05
CA GLY A 107 -2.57 -10.47 14.54
C GLY A 107 -3.97 -10.33 13.95
N TYR A 108 -4.43 -9.12 13.67
CA TYR A 108 -5.76 -8.86 13.09
C TYR A 108 -5.80 -9.06 11.58
N TYR A 109 -5.36 -10.22 11.09
CA TYR A 109 -5.23 -10.50 9.65
C TYR A 109 -6.57 -10.48 8.91
N GLU A 110 -7.63 -10.98 9.53
CA GLU A 110 -9.00 -10.91 8.99
C GLU A 110 -9.43 -9.45 8.75
N ALA A 111 -9.04 -8.52 9.65
CA ALA A 111 -9.34 -7.10 9.48
C ALA A 111 -8.60 -6.47 8.29
N LEU A 112 -7.41 -6.97 7.93
CA LEU A 112 -6.67 -6.53 6.74
C LEU A 112 -7.41 -6.97 5.46
N GLN A 113 -7.88 -8.21 5.42
CA GLN A 113 -8.66 -8.72 4.28
C GLN A 113 -9.95 -7.91 4.10
N HIS A 114 -10.67 -7.65 5.19
CA HIS A 114 -11.86 -6.81 5.17
C HIS A 114 -11.55 -5.38 4.70
N SER A 115 -10.43 -4.79 5.13
CA SER A 115 -10.07 -3.43 4.73
C SER A 115 -9.79 -3.32 3.23
N VAL A 116 -9.12 -4.32 2.65
CA VAL A 116 -8.86 -4.41 1.21
C VAL A 116 -10.16 -4.59 0.42
N GLN A 117 -11.10 -5.40 0.91
CA GLN A 117 -12.42 -5.56 0.28
C GLN A 117 -13.22 -4.25 0.28
N VAL A 118 -13.21 -3.51 1.39
CA VAL A 118 -13.87 -2.20 1.48
C VAL A 118 -13.21 -1.18 0.54
N LEU A 119 -11.88 -1.18 0.45
CA LEU A 119 -11.15 -0.32 -0.49
C LEU A 119 -11.51 -0.64 -1.95
N ARG A 120 -11.69 -1.93 -2.27
CA ARG A 120 -12.16 -2.40 -3.59
C ARG A 120 -13.51 -1.82 -3.97
N GLN A 121 -14.47 -1.88 -3.05
CA GLN A 121 -15.80 -1.30 -3.23
C GLN A 121 -15.75 0.23 -3.35
N PHE A 122 -14.93 0.89 -2.52
CA PHE A 122 -14.78 2.33 -2.55
C PHE A 122 -14.23 2.84 -3.89
N LEU A 123 -13.21 2.17 -4.43
CA LEU A 123 -12.65 2.47 -5.74
C LEU A 123 -13.53 1.96 -6.91
N ARG A 124 -14.67 1.32 -6.59
CA ARG A 124 -15.64 0.76 -7.55
C ARG A 124 -14.99 -0.22 -8.53
N TYR A 125 -14.01 -0.97 -8.05
CA TYR A 125 -13.41 -2.03 -8.84
C TYR A 125 -14.25 -3.30 -8.70
N GLU A 126 -15.08 -3.56 -9.69
CA GLU A 126 -15.68 -4.87 -9.90
C GLU A 126 -14.65 -5.66 -10.71
N GLY A 127 -13.80 -6.43 -10.02
CA GLY A 127 -12.82 -7.28 -10.71
C GLY A 127 -13.52 -8.24 -11.68
N ASN A 128 -12.91 -8.47 -12.84
CA ASN A 128 -13.24 -9.60 -13.71
C ASN A 128 -12.46 -10.83 -13.25
#